data_AF-A0A356G4L3-F1
#
_entry.id   AF-A0A356G4L3-F1
#
_cell.length_a   1.000
_cell.length_b   1.000
_cell.length_c   1.000
_cell.angle_alpha   90.00
_cell.angle_beta   90.00
_cell.angle_gamma   90.00
#
_symmetry.space_group_name_H-M   'P 1'
#
loop_
_entity.id
_entity.type
_entity.pdbx_description
1 polymer ?
#
loop_
_entity_poly.entity_id
_entity_poly.type
_entity_poly.pdbx_seq_one_letter_code
_entity_poly.pdbx_strand_id
1 'polypeptide(L)' 'VPHSVAVANATDEVLRVARHRVGASADEGVADALFEVARAARAGEMPAFLAD' A
#
# COMPACT_ATOMS: atom_id res chain seq x y z
N VAL A 1 10.56 -9.00 1.90
CA VAL A 1 10.66 -7.95 0.85
C VAL A 1 10.31 -6.63 1.52
N PRO A 2 11.18 -5.59 1.49
CA PRO A 2 11.00 -4.39 2.32
C PRO A 2 9.72 -3.60 2.00
N HIS A 3 9.21 -3.72 0.77
CA HIS A 3 8.00 -3.05 0.30
C HIS A 3 6.93 -4.06 -0.13
N SER A 4 6.74 -5.16 0.61
CA SER A 4 5.58 -6.04 0.38
C SER A 4 4.30 -5.36 0.86
N VAL A 5 3.33 -5.23 -0.05
CA VAL A 5 2.04 -4.54 0.17
C VAL A 5 0.90 -5.50 -0.15
N ALA A 6 -0.11 -5.56 0.71
CA ALA A 6 -1.35 -6.30 0.46
C ALA A 6 -2.55 -5.36 0.39
N VAL A 7 -3.50 -5.66 -0.49
CA VAL A 7 -4.84 -5.05 -0.45
C VAL A 7 -5.62 -5.59 0.75
N ALA A 8 -6.54 -4.79 1.29
CA ALA A 8 -7.26 -5.14 2.52
C ALA A 8 -8.13 -6.41 2.39
N ASN A 9 -8.56 -6.76 1.17
CA ASN A 9 -9.34 -7.96 0.85
C ASN A 9 -8.47 -9.13 0.36
N ALA A 10 -7.15 -9.10 0.58
CA ALA A 10 -6.29 -10.23 0.30
C ALA A 10 -6.58 -11.42 1.23
N THR A 11 -6.13 -12.62 0.85
CA THR A 11 -6.23 -13.79 1.71
C THR A 11 -5.43 -13.62 3.01
N ASP A 12 -5.85 -14.30 4.07
CA ASP A 12 -5.20 -14.21 5.38
C ASP A 12 -3.71 -14.60 5.34
N GLU A 13 -3.33 -15.50 4.44
CA GLU A 13 -1.92 -15.88 4.24
C GLU A 13 -1.09 -14.69 3.74
N VAL A 14 -1.61 -13.94 2.77
CA VAL A 14 -0.96 -12.74 2.21
C VAL A 14 -0.92 -11.61 3.25
N LEU A 15 -2.02 -11.38 3.97
CA LEU A 15 -2.10 -10.35 5.01
C LEU A 15 -1.12 -10.58 6.16
N ARG A 16 -0.72 -11.83 6.41
CA ARG A 16 0.23 -12.21 7.46
C ARG A 16 1.69 -11.93 7.10
N VAL A 17 2.03 -11.98 5.81
CA VAL A 17 3.42 -11.85 5.32
C VAL A 17 3.72 -10.48 4.70
N ALA A 18 2.69 -9.73 4.31
CA ALA A 18 2.86 -8.36 3.82
C ALA A 18 3.24 -7.41 4.97
N ARG A 19 4.24 -6.56 4.75
CA ARG A 19 4.66 -5.55 5.73
C ARG A 19 3.65 -4.41 5.81
N HIS A 20 3.11 -4.05 4.66
CA HIS A 20 2.26 -2.88 4.48
C HIS A 20 0.89 -3.29 3.95
N ARG A 21 -0.12 -2.46 4.22
CA ARG A 21 -1.50 -2.70 3.75
C ARG A 21 -2.09 -1.45 3.13
N VAL A 22 -2.89 -1.64 2.09
CA VAL A 22 -3.66 -0.58 1.40
C VAL A 22 -5.12 -0.98 1.33
N GLY A 23 -5.98 -0.10 0.78
CA GLY A 23 -7.41 -0.35 0.63
C GLY A 23 -7.73 -1.64 -0.15
N ALA A 24 -8.99 -2.08 -0.07
CA ALA A 24 -9.44 -3.23 -0.84
C ALA A 24 -9.43 -2.91 -2.34
N SER A 25 -9.25 -3.93 -3.18
CA SER A 25 -9.31 -3.74 -4.63
C SER A 25 -10.69 -3.30 -5.14
N ALA A 26 -11.75 -3.65 -4.42
CA ALA A 26 -13.13 -3.23 -4.73
C ALA A 26 -13.36 -1.72 -4.48
N ASP A 27 -12.51 -1.10 -3.65
CA ASP A 27 -12.58 0.30 -3.24
C ASP A 27 -11.42 1.13 -3.83
N GLU A 28 -10.92 0.73 -5.01
CA GLU A 28 -9.80 1.40 -5.70
C GLU A 28 -8.46 1.46 -4.92
N GLY A 29 -8.28 0.63 -3.88
CA GLY A 29 -7.15 0.75 -2.94
C GLY A 29 -5.75 0.63 -3.57
N VAL A 30 -5.61 0.00 -4.74
CA VAL A 30 -4.36 0.00 -5.51
C VAL A 30 -4.14 1.33 -6.22
N ALA A 31 -5.17 1.92 -6.81
CA ALA A 31 -5.07 3.21 -7.49
C ALA A 31 -4.73 4.32 -6.48
N ASP A 32 -5.41 4.32 -5.32
CA ASP A 32 -5.12 5.25 -4.23
C ASP A 32 -3.67 5.15 -3.74
N ALA A 33 -3.16 3.92 -3.59
CA ALA A 33 -1.76 3.70 -3.22
C ALA A 33 -0.79 4.27 -4.27
N LEU A 34 -1.09 4.12 -5.56
CA LEU A 34 -0.27 4.70 -6.63
C LEU A 34 -0.33 6.22 -6.66
N PHE A 35 -1.50 6.82 -6.40
CA PHE A 35 -1.63 8.27 -6.28
C PHE A 35 -0.84 8.82 -5.09
N GLU A 36 -0.89 8.12 -3.95
CA GLU A 36 -0.09 8.47 -2.77
C GLU A 36 1.41 8.35 -3.05
N VAL A 37 1.85 7.33 -3.79
CA VAL A 37 3.24 7.22 -4.27
C VAL A 37 3.63 8.42 -5.12
N ALA A 38 2.79 8.80 -6.08
CA ALA A 38 3.06 9.94 -6.94
C ALA A 38 3.08 11.26 -6.16
N ARG A 39 2.17 11.44 -5.19
CA ARG A 39 2.12 12.61 -4.31
C ARG A 39 3.39 12.72 -3.47
N ALA A 40 3.73 11.66 -2.73
CA ALA A 40 4.88 11.63 -1.83
C ALA A 40 6.20 11.82 -2.59
N ALA A 41 6.36 11.16 -3.75
CA ALA A 41 7.54 11.33 -4.60
C ALA A 41 7.74 12.77 -5.07
N ARG A 42 6.67 13.50 -5.42
CA ARG A 42 6.75 14.93 -5.78
C ARG A 42 7.15 15.82 -4.61
N ALA A 43 6.80 15.41 -3.38
CA ALA A 43 7.15 16.13 -2.16
C ALA A 43 8.52 15.73 -1.60
N GLY A 44 9.19 14.71 -2.14
CA GLY A 44 10.41 14.14 -1.55
C GLY A 44 10.15 13.36 -0.25
N GLU A 45 8.91 12.89 -0.07
CA GLU A 45 8.42 12.16 1.10
C GLU A 45 8.31 10.65 0.80
N MET A 46 8.16 9.85 1.85
CA MET A 46 7.69 8.47 1.69
C MET A 46 6.16 8.39 1.68
N PRO A 47 5.55 7.51 0.86
CA PRO A 47 4.12 7.23 0.91
C PRO A 47 3.70 6.82 2.31
N ALA A 48 2.58 7.34 2.78
CA ALA A 48 2.12 7.09 4.15
C ALA A 48 2.00 5.59 4.47
N PHE A 49 1.58 4.76 3.51
CA PHE A 49 1.45 3.31 3.72
C PHE A 49 2.79 2.54 3.67
N LEU A 50 3.91 3.18 3.33
CA LEU A 50 5.26 2.61 3.38
C LEU A 50 6.10 3.19 4.53
N ALA A 51 5.64 4.26 5.16
CA ALA A 51 6.24 4.83 6.35
C ALA A 51 5.84 3.96 7.56
N ASP A 52 6.83 3.34 8.22
CA ASP A 52 6.60 2.64 9.49
C ASP A 52 6.27 3.64 10.61
#